data_AF-A0A7C1FWQ8-F1
#
_entry.id   AF-A0A7C1FWQ8-F1
#
_cell.length_a   1.000
_cell.length_b   1.000
_cell.length_c   1.000
_cell.angle_alpha   90.00
_cell.angle_beta   90.00
_cell.angle_gamma   90.00
#
_symmetry.space_group_name_H-M   'P 1'
#
loop_
_entity.id
_entity.type
_entity.pdbx_description
1 polymer ?
#
loop_
_entity_poly.entity_id
_entity_poly.type
_entity_poly.pdbx_seq_one_letter_code
_entity_poly.pdbx_strand_id
1 'polypeptide(L)'
;MASLFVIRGNDQGMRFELEGELLRLGRDASNSIQLHDSEVSRQHAELRRAGHSYAIYDLNSSNGTFVNGQRVQHHVLSSGDQVQVGGTLLLYTGFPEESPEQVASSVQIAPAAAIDDRSRIVRSVSQAEGSRIFDFDAELPQNSWLARARSNLQVMYRTALAVSHTLDIEELLRRIMELIFEWVEADRGCIMVLDPVAKKLVPKVRRSRHGWQSDEKIAISKTILDYVIQRNEGVLTSDARQDERFSPAASIVQSGIREAICVPMQGRYDVVGVIYIDTSTPPHEVIQKGGAPKFTEDHLKLLIAIAHQAALAVEDTWYYSALVQAERLAAVGQTVATLSHHIKNILQGIRGGSYLIELGLKEHDEQLVAKGWKIVEKNQNKISALVMDMLTFSKEREPDLTTASINQTVADVIELAQTPADELGVELHWRPTPEMPDMVFDPEGLHRAVLNVVTNAIEAAAERPSGGGRVEVRTDYLPSASLVRITVGDNGPGIPADQLERIFRPFNSTKKGRGTGLGLPVSQKILSEHGGRILVDSQPGEGTTFTLELPAVLPATARTTAH
;
A
#
# COMPACT_ATOMS: atom_id res chain seq x y z
N MET A 1 6.76 9.00 -4.09
CA MET A 1 6.66 10.30 -3.38
C MET A 1 7.43 10.18 -2.07
N ALA A 2 7.82 11.30 -1.44
CA ALA A 2 8.50 11.23 -0.14
C ALA A 2 7.52 10.75 0.93
N SER A 3 7.96 9.87 1.83
CA SER A 3 7.13 9.34 2.91
C SER A 3 7.92 9.05 4.19
N LEU A 4 7.23 9.12 5.33
CA LEU A 4 7.72 8.61 6.61
C LEU A 4 7.00 7.30 6.94
N PHE A 5 7.76 6.24 7.19
CA PHE A 5 7.22 4.92 7.51
C PHE A 5 7.52 4.55 8.95
N VAL A 6 6.53 4.17 9.74
CA VAL A 6 6.74 3.82 11.16
C VAL A 6 7.29 2.40 11.28
N ILE A 7 8.56 2.28 11.63
CA ILE A 7 9.27 1.00 11.81
C ILE A 7 8.96 0.41 13.19
N ARG A 8 8.79 1.25 14.22
CA ARG A 8 8.59 0.84 15.61
C ARG A 8 7.77 1.89 16.36
N GLY A 9 6.81 1.46 17.17
CA GLY A 9 5.91 2.35 17.92
C GLY A 9 4.46 1.86 17.85
N ASN A 10 3.53 2.61 18.44
CA ASN A 10 2.11 2.25 18.43
C ASN A 10 1.49 2.26 17.02
N ASP A 11 2.07 3.04 16.10
CA ASP A 11 1.65 3.17 14.71
C ASP A 11 2.44 2.27 13.74
N GLN A 12 3.07 1.20 14.23
CA GLN A 12 3.93 0.35 13.41
C GLN A 12 3.22 -0.15 12.13
N GLY A 13 3.87 0.03 10.98
CA GLY A 13 3.32 -0.31 9.67
C GLY A 13 2.58 0.82 8.96
N MET A 14 2.32 1.94 9.63
CA MET A 14 1.72 3.13 9.01
C MET A 14 2.73 3.87 8.13
N ARG A 15 2.24 4.34 6.98
CA ARG A 15 2.99 5.18 6.04
C ARG A 15 2.33 6.55 5.94
N PHE A 16 3.10 7.59 6.18
CA PHE A 16 2.68 8.98 6.01
C PHE A 16 3.30 9.54 4.74
N GLU A 17 2.48 9.86 3.76
CA GLU A 17 2.94 10.54 2.54
C GLU A 17 3.17 12.02 2.85
N LEU A 18 4.32 12.54 2.39
CA LEU A 18 4.73 13.91 2.65
C LEU A 18 4.28 14.78 1.49
N GLU A 19 3.12 15.40 1.65
CA GLU A 19 2.51 16.29 0.66
C GLU A 19 2.40 17.72 1.19
N GLY A 20 3.27 18.62 0.70
CA GLY A 20 3.21 20.05 1.04
C GLY A 20 4.56 20.64 1.44
N GLU A 21 4.62 21.97 1.56
CA GLU A 21 5.86 22.67 1.91
C GLU A 21 6.19 22.63 3.41
N LEU A 22 5.18 22.50 4.26
CA LEU A 22 5.32 22.45 5.71
C LEU A 22 4.33 21.45 6.29
N LEU A 23 4.87 20.41 6.92
CA LEU A 23 4.11 19.34 7.56
C LEU A 23 4.44 19.33 9.04
N ARG A 24 3.43 19.18 9.89
CA ARG A 24 3.66 19.08 11.34
C ARG A 24 3.57 17.64 11.79
N LEU A 25 4.40 17.27 12.76
CA LEU A 25 4.49 15.94 13.34
C LEU A 25 4.28 16.03 14.86
N GLY A 26 3.35 15.24 15.38
CA GLY A 26 3.07 15.20 16.82
C GLY A 26 1.88 14.32 17.17
N ARG A 27 1.54 14.22 18.45
CA ARG A 27 0.40 13.38 18.88
C ARG A 27 -0.98 14.00 18.69
N ASP A 28 -1.02 15.31 18.49
CA ASP A 28 -2.26 16.05 18.31
C ASP A 28 -2.82 15.82 16.90
N ALA A 29 -4.14 15.70 16.79
CA ALA A 29 -4.82 15.47 15.51
C ALA A 29 -4.72 16.67 14.54
N SER A 30 -4.32 17.85 15.03
CA SER A 30 -4.05 19.02 14.18
C SER A 30 -2.74 18.93 13.39
N ASN A 31 -1.89 17.92 13.64
CA ASN A 31 -0.67 17.69 12.88
C ASN A 31 -0.96 16.94 11.59
N SER A 32 -0.24 17.30 10.52
CA SER A 32 -0.27 16.58 9.25
C SER A 32 0.14 15.11 9.40
N ILE A 33 1.02 14.84 10.37
CA ILE A 33 1.49 13.50 10.73
C ILE A 33 1.17 13.29 12.21
N GLN A 34 0.06 12.59 12.46
CA GLN A 34 -0.36 12.26 13.81
C GLN A 34 0.26 10.93 14.26
N LEU A 35 0.94 10.93 15.41
CA LEU A 35 1.49 9.73 16.05
C LEU A 35 0.76 9.40 17.35
N HIS A 36 0.31 8.16 17.52
CA HIS A 36 -0.40 7.66 18.70
C HIS A 36 0.56 7.20 19.80
N ASP A 37 1.54 8.04 20.14
CA ASP A 37 2.55 7.76 21.15
C ASP A 37 2.47 8.80 22.29
N SER A 38 2.31 8.33 23.52
CA SER A 38 2.19 9.20 24.70
C SER A 38 3.48 9.94 25.04
N GLU A 39 4.63 9.45 24.56
CA GLU A 39 5.94 10.10 24.70
C GLU A 39 6.20 11.15 23.62
N VAL A 40 5.31 11.30 22.64
CA VAL A 40 5.39 12.33 21.61
C VAL A 40 4.65 13.60 22.07
N SER A 41 5.30 14.77 21.99
CA SER A 41 4.66 16.05 22.29
C SER A 41 3.48 16.34 21.34
N ARG A 42 2.53 17.17 21.79
CA ARG A 42 1.33 17.55 21.00
C ARG A 42 1.71 18.10 19.63
N GLN A 43 2.68 19.01 19.59
CA GLN A 43 3.41 19.40 18.38
C GLN A 43 4.87 19.11 18.68
N HIS A 44 5.45 18.10 18.04
CA HIS A 44 6.78 17.60 18.38
C HIS A 44 7.84 18.16 17.45
N ALA A 45 7.59 18.05 16.15
CA ALA A 45 8.51 18.50 15.12
C ALA A 45 7.73 19.03 13.92
N GLU A 46 8.41 19.72 13.03
CA GLU A 46 7.89 20.09 11.72
C GLU A 46 8.88 19.68 10.63
N LEU A 47 8.35 19.28 9.49
CA LEU A 47 9.07 18.92 8.29
C LEU A 47 8.84 20.04 7.29
N ARG A 48 9.92 20.74 6.91
CA ARG A 48 9.88 21.78 5.88
C ARG A 48 10.53 21.26 4.62
N ARG A 49 9.92 21.53 3.47
CA ARG A 49 10.48 21.15 2.18
C ARG A 49 11.75 21.95 1.92
N ALA A 50 12.84 21.25 1.59
CA ALA A 50 14.15 21.81 1.28
C ALA A 50 14.62 21.23 -0.07
N GLY A 51 14.09 21.75 -1.18
CA GLY A 51 14.38 21.26 -2.52
C GLY A 51 13.77 19.88 -2.80
N HIS A 52 14.65 18.89 -3.08
CA HIS A 52 14.29 17.48 -3.33
C HIS A 52 14.29 16.61 -2.05
N SER A 53 14.29 17.22 -0.87
CA SER A 53 14.13 16.50 0.40
C SER A 53 13.30 17.32 1.41
N TYR A 54 13.07 16.75 2.59
CA TYR A 54 12.50 17.44 3.76
C TYR A 54 13.55 17.65 4.83
N ALA A 55 13.49 18.77 5.51
CA ALA A 55 14.26 19.02 6.71
C ALA A 55 13.34 18.98 7.94
N ILE A 56 13.74 18.23 8.96
CA ILE A 56 13.02 18.16 10.23
C ILE A 56 13.55 19.23 11.18
N TYR A 57 12.63 19.87 11.91
CA TYR A 57 12.91 20.86 12.95
C TYR A 57 12.17 20.44 14.22
N ASP A 58 12.89 20.33 15.32
CA ASP A 58 12.27 20.04 16.62
C ASP A 58 11.57 21.30 17.15
N LEU A 59 10.30 21.18 17.54
CA LEU A 59 9.48 22.27 18.07
C LEU A 59 9.59 22.38 19.59
N ASN A 60 10.81 22.25 20.11
CA ASN A 60 11.13 22.22 21.53
C ASN A 60 10.33 21.13 22.27
N SER A 61 10.39 19.93 21.71
CA SER A 61 9.67 18.76 22.21
C SER A 61 10.19 18.31 23.59
N SER A 62 9.32 17.68 24.35
CA SER A 62 9.62 17.24 25.73
C SER A 62 10.70 16.16 25.78
N ASN A 63 10.71 15.27 24.79
CA ASN A 63 11.63 14.14 24.73
C ASN A 63 12.72 14.29 23.65
N GLY A 64 12.67 15.34 22.84
CA GLY A 64 13.62 15.57 21.76
C GLY A 64 13.36 14.72 20.51
N THR A 65 13.68 15.28 19.36
CA THR A 65 13.77 14.58 18.07
C THR A 65 15.18 14.04 17.90
N PHE A 66 15.30 12.78 17.48
CA PHE A 66 16.58 12.16 17.15
C PHE A 66 16.57 11.70 15.69
N VAL A 67 17.70 11.85 15.01
CA VAL A 67 17.93 11.29 13.67
C VAL A 67 19.16 10.42 13.72
N ASN A 68 19.05 9.15 13.29
CA ASN A 68 20.11 8.15 13.34
C ASN A 68 20.77 8.01 14.73
N GLY A 69 19.95 8.14 15.79
CA GLY A 69 20.37 8.05 17.20
C GLY A 69 20.99 9.33 17.78
N GLN A 70 21.15 10.40 17.00
CA GLN A 70 21.65 11.69 17.48
C GLN A 70 20.50 12.69 17.68
N ARG A 71 20.48 13.39 18.82
CA ARG A 71 19.47 14.42 19.09
C ARG A 71 19.71 15.62 18.18
N VAL A 72 18.68 16.08 17.47
CA VAL A 72 18.77 17.18 16.52
C VAL A 72 17.76 18.28 16.85
N GLN A 73 18.15 19.55 16.64
CA GLN A 73 17.20 20.66 16.58
C GLN A 73 16.73 20.93 15.15
N HIS A 74 17.61 20.67 14.19
CA HIS A 74 17.36 20.76 12.76
C HIS A 74 18.23 19.73 12.04
N HIS A 75 17.67 19.03 11.06
CA HIS A 75 18.40 18.11 10.20
C HIS A 75 17.73 17.99 8.82
N VAL A 76 18.53 18.04 7.75
CA VAL A 76 18.02 17.77 6.39
C VAL A 76 18.01 16.26 6.19
N LEU A 77 16.81 15.70 6.01
CA LEU A 77 16.65 14.25 5.90
C LEU A 77 17.21 13.74 4.58
N SER A 78 17.81 12.57 4.62
CA SER A 78 18.19 11.78 3.45
C SER A 78 17.40 10.47 3.44
N SER A 79 17.06 9.96 2.25
CA SER A 79 16.41 8.64 2.13
C SER A 79 17.17 7.60 2.97
N GLY A 80 16.44 6.88 3.81
CA GLY A 80 17.02 5.91 4.75
C GLY A 80 17.31 6.45 6.16
N ASP A 81 17.14 7.75 6.41
CA ASP A 81 17.28 8.35 7.74
C ASP A 81 16.22 7.82 8.71
N GLN A 82 16.66 7.43 9.91
CA GLN A 82 15.79 6.98 10.98
C GLN A 82 15.47 8.15 11.92
N VAL A 83 14.23 8.61 11.91
CA VAL A 83 13.73 9.69 12.76
C VAL A 83 13.04 9.07 13.97
N GLN A 84 13.61 9.26 15.16
CA GLN A 84 13.00 8.84 16.41
C GLN A 84 12.36 10.03 17.14
N VAL A 85 11.12 9.83 17.57
CA VAL A 85 10.26 10.81 18.20
C VAL A 85 9.54 10.10 19.36
N GLY A 86 9.91 10.40 20.62
CA GLY A 86 9.44 9.60 21.76
C GLY A 86 9.86 8.13 21.65
N GLY A 87 8.91 7.20 21.79
CA GLY A 87 9.09 5.77 21.58
C GLY A 87 8.95 5.32 20.12
N THR A 88 8.56 6.22 19.23
CA THR A 88 8.26 5.95 17.82
C THR A 88 9.48 6.18 16.94
N LEU A 89 9.82 5.19 16.10
CA LEU A 89 10.90 5.23 15.12
C LEU A 89 10.31 5.21 13.71
N LEU A 90 10.61 6.26 12.93
CA LEU A 90 10.17 6.43 11.56
C LEU A 90 11.37 6.32 10.60
N LEU A 91 11.15 5.76 9.41
CA LEU A 91 12.08 5.76 8.29
C LEU A 91 11.66 6.82 7.28
N TYR A 92 12.56 7.73 6.95
CA TYR A 92 12.33 8.68 5.86
C TYR A 92 12.68 8.03 4.52
N THR A 93 11.77 8.17 3.56
CA THR A 93 11.97 7.82 2.15
C THR A 93 11.77 9.10 1.35
N GLY A 94 12.78 9.54 0.61
CA GLY A 94 12.74 10.79 -0.14
C GLY A 94 11.90 10.71 -1.42
N PHE A 95 11.91 11.78 -2.20
CA PHE A 95 11.33 11.75 -3.53
C PHE A 95 12.11 10.73 -4.39
N PRO A 96 11.44 9.92 -5.23
CA PRO A 96 12.15 9.12 -6.21
C PRO A 96 12.95 10.06 -7.09
N GLU A 97 14.28 10.00 -7.01
CA GLU A 97 15.18 10.90 -7.75
C GLU A 97 15.04 10.71 -9.28
N GLU A 98 14.49 9.58 -9.73
CA GLU A 98 14.25 9.26 -11.14
C GLU A 98 12.93 8.44 -11.30
N SER A 99 12.09 8.76 -12.29
CA SER A 99 10.96 7.90 -12.70
C SER A 99 11.47 6.62 -13.39
N PRO A 100 10.71 5.50 -13.42
CA PRO A 100 11.16 4.25 -14.06
C PRO A 100 11.61 4.42 -15.52
N GLU A 101 10.96 5.33 -16.25
CA GLU A 101 11.30 5.68 -17.64
C GLU A 101 12.64 6.45 -17.71
N GLN A 102 12.90 7.33 -16.74
CA GLN A 102 14.18 8.04 -16.63
C GLN A 102 15.32 7.08 -16.24
N VAL A 103 15.10 6.17 -15.29
CA VAL A 103 16.06 5.10 -14.91
C VAL A 103 16.36 4.20 -16.11
N ALA A 104 15.35 3.84 -16.90
CA ALA A 104 15.54 3.08 -18.13
C ALA A 104 16.31 3.85 -19.20
N SER A 105 16.11 5.17 -19.30
CA SER A 105 16.81 6.03 -20.28
C SER A 105 18.25 6.36 -19.89
N SER A 106 18.59 6.28 -18.60
CA SER A 106 19.90 6.58 -18.01
C SER A 106 20.83 5.35 -17.96
N VAL A 107 20.32 4.17 -18.27
CA VAL A 107 21.11 2.94 -18.46
C VAL A 107 21.12 2.56 -19.93
N GLN A 108 22.29 2.51 -20.54
CA GLN A 108 22.46 2.09 -21.93
C GLN A 108 23.14 0.73 -22.00
N ILE A 109 22.38 -0.30 -22.37
CA ILE A 109 22.94 -1.61 -22.73
C ILE A 109 23.48 -1.47 -24.15
N ALA A 110 24.80 -1.40 -24.30
CA ALA A 110 25.40 -1.23 -25.60
C ALA A 110 25.56 -2.58 -26.32
N PRO A 111 25.29 -2.63 -27.65
CA PRO A 111 25.57 -3.83 -28.43
C PRO A 111 27.07 -4.07 -28.53
N ALA A 112 27.49 -5.34 -28.64
CA ALA A 112 28.89 -5.79 -28.67
C ALA A 112 29.76 -5.13 -29.77
N ALA A 113 29.16 -4.45 -30.75
CA ALA A 113 29.87 -3.74 -31.82
C ALA A 113 30.03 -2.22 -31.59
N ALA A 114 29.32 -1.64 -30.61
CA ALA A 114 29.30 -0.18 -30.36
C ALA A 114 30.22 0.26 -29.21
N ILE A 115 30.50 -0.64 -28.28
CA ILE A 115 31.66 -0.55 -27.39
C ILE A 115 32.74 -1.36 -28.10
N ASP A 116 33.94 -0.80 -28.26
CA ASP A 116 35.13 -1.57 -28.57
C ASP A 116 35.28 -2.59 -27.42
N ASP A 117 34.71 -3.80 -27.56
CA ASP A 117 34.41 -4.79 -26.49
C ASP A 117 35.72 -5.40 -25.94
N ARG A 118 36.51 -4.53 -25.29
CA ARG A 118 37.85 -4.78 -24.73
C ARG A 118 37.80 -5.16 -23.25
N SER A 119 36.60 -5.26 -22.68
CA SER A 119 36.38 -5.68 -21.30
C SER A 119 36.85 -7.11 -21.08
N ARG A 120 38.02 -7.28 -20.46
CA ARG A 120 38.53 -8.61 -20.11
C ARG A 120 37.92 -9.07 -18.80
N ILE A 121 37.32 -10.26 -18.80
CA ILE A 121 36.94 -10.96 -17.57
C ILE A 121 38.24 -11.31 -16.84
N VAL A 122 38.49 -10.63 -15.72
CA VAL A 122 39.67 -10.85 -14.88
C VAL A 122 39.46 -12.10 -14.03
N ARG A 123 38.22 -12.29 -13.52
CA ARG A 123 37.82 -13.43 -12.69
C ARG A 123 36.32 -13.66 -12.84
N SER A 124 35.91 -14.94 -12.85
CA SER A 124 34.52 -15.35 -12.63
C SER A 124 34.44 -16.22 -11.37
N VAL A 125 33.38 -16.09 -10.59
CA VAL A 125 33.13 -16.88 -9.37
C VAL A 125 31.70 -17.42 -9.43
N SER A 126 31.54 -18.73 -9.26
CA SER A 126 30.22 -19.36 -9.22
C SER A 126 29.45 -18.97 -7.96
N GLN A 127 28.12 -19.01 -8.02
CA GLN A 127 27.30 -18.70 -6.85
C GLN A 127 27.61 -19.63 -5.66
N ALA A 128 27.83 -20.93 -5.91
CA ALA A 128 28.17 -21.91 -4.88
C ALA A 128 29.54 -21.64 -4.21
N GLU A 129 30.49 -21.06 -4.93
CA GLU A 129 31.80 -20.66 -4.39
C GLU A 129 31.69 -19.35 -3.60
N GLY A 130 30.88 -18.40 -4.06
CA GLY A 130 30.62 -17.13 -3.36
C GLY A 130 29.73 -17.27 -2.12
N SER A 131 28.80 -18.25 -2.10
CA SER A 131 27.89 -18.49 -0.96
C SER A 131 28.52 -19.27 0.18
N ARG A 132 29.58 -20.06 -0.08
CA ARG A 132 30.40 -20.77 0.95
C ARG A 132 30.98 -19.85 2.03
N ILE A 133 30.95 -18.54 1.83
CA ILE A 133 31.31 -17.53 2.84
C ILE A 133 30.34 -17.55 4.04
N PHE A 134 29.11 -18.07 3.84
CA PHE A 134 28.14 -18.29 4.91
C PHE A 134 28.16 -19.70 5.50
N ASP A 135 28.93 -20.64 4.94
CA ASP A 135 29.09 -21.96 5.56
C ASP A 135 29.84 -21.81 6.89
N PHE A 136 29.29 -22.44 7.93
CA PHE A 136 29.75 -22.33 9.32
C PHE A 136 31.19 -22.85 9.56
N ASP A 137 31.75 -23.60 8.61
CA ASP A 137 33.02 -24.36 8.76
C ASP A 137 34.24 -23.73 8.07
N ALA A 138 34.11 -22.58 7.40
CA ALA A 138 35.27 -21.91 6.81
C ALA A 138 36.06 -21.14 7.89
N GLU A 139 37.26 -21.61 8.24
CA GLU A 139 38.25 -20.90 9.07
C GLU A 139 38.67 -19.57 8.43
N LEU A 140 37.80 -18.56 8.46
CA LEU A 140 38.15 -17.19 8.11
C LEU A 140 38.78 -16.55 9.35
N PRO A 141 39.99 -15.97 9.25
CA PRO A 141 40.61 -15.26 10.37
C PRO A 141 39.63 -14.21 10.92
N GLN A 142 39.35 -14.24 12.23
CA GLN A 142 38.35 -13.37 12.89
C GLN A 142 38.57 -11.86 12.63
N ASN A 143 39.79 -11.47 12.20
CA ASN A 143 40.17 -10.09 11.91
C ASN A 143 40.04 -9.68 10.43
N SER A 144 39.67 -10.58 9.52
CA SER A 144 39.52 -10.26 8.09
C SER A 144 38.36 -9.28 7.85
N TRP A 145 38.54 -8.35 6.91
CA TRP A 145 37.52 -7.40 6.47
C TRP A 145 36.21 -8.12 6.07
N LEU A 146 36.34 -9.28 5.40
CA LEU A 146 35.23 -10.13 4.99
C LEU A 146 34.41 -10.69 6.17
N ALA A 147 35.05 -11.04 7.29
CA ALA A 147 34.36 -11.57 8.46
C ALA A 147 33.51 -10.49 9.14
N ARG A 148 34.02 -9.25 9.20
CA ARG A 148 33.30 -8.07 9.69
C ARG A 148 32.16 -7.66 8.75
N ALA A 149 32.42 -7.64 7.44
CA ALA A 149 31.40 -7.40 6.42
C ALA A 149 30.28 -8.43 6.53
N ARG A 150 30.58 -9.73 6.65
CA ARG A 150 29.58 -10.81 6.80
C ARG A 150 28.68 -10.61 8.03
N SER A 151 29.26 -10.36 9.20
CA SER A 151 28.51 -10.18 10.45
C SER A 151 27.59 -8.96 10.37
N ASN A 152 28.08 -7.85 9.83
CA ASN A 152 27.29 -6.63 9.69
C ASN A 152 26.18 -6.77 8.64
N LEU A 153 26.46 -7.47 7.54
CA LEU A 153 25.47 -7.73 6.49
C LEU A 153 24.35 -8.62 7.00
N GLN A 154 24.65 -9.62 7.83
CA GLN A 154 23.63 -10.47 8.46
C GLN A 154 22.72 -9.68 9.41
N VAL A 155 23.28 -8.73 10.17
CA VAL A 155 22.52 -7.84 11.06
C VAL A 155 21.65 -6.87 10.25
N MET A 156 22.23 -6.18 9.27
CA MET A 156 21.50 -5.24 8.41
C MET A 156 20.42 -5.94 7.58
N TYR A 157 20.69 -7.16 7.11
CA TYR A 157 19.74 -7.97 6.36
C TYR A 157 18.57 -8.43 7.23
N ARG A 158 18.79 -8.88 8.46
CA ARG A 158 17.70 -9.20 9.41
C ARG A 158 16.82 -7.98 9.66
N THR A 159 17.42 -6.79 9.73
CA THR A 159 16.66 -5.53 9.84
C THR A 159 15.89 -5.21 8.55
N ALA A 160 16.49 -5.37 7.38
CA ALA A 160 15.83 -5.13 6.09
C ALA A 160 14.69 -6.13 5.81
N LEU A 161 14.86 -7.41 6.17
CA LEU A 161 13.84 -8.45 5.98
C LEU A 161 12.63 -8.25 6.89
N ALA A 162 12.85 -7.83 8.14
CA ALA A 162 11.79 -7.49 9.08
C ALA A 162 10.90 -6.33 8.56
N VAL A 163 11.45 -5.49 7.68
CA VAL A 163 10.74 -4.38 7.02
C VAL A 163 10.22 -4.79 5.63
N SER A 164 10.76 -5.84 5.01
CA SER A 164 10.43 -6.28 3.64
C SER A 164 8.99 -6.80 3.47
N HIS A 165 8.36 -7.32 4.52
CA HIS A 165 6.96 -7.74 4.47
C HIS A 165 5.96 -6.58 4.33
N THR A 166 6.46 -5.33 4.34
CA THR A 166 5.67 -4.10 4.24
C THR A 166 6.16 -3.12 3.16
N LEU A 167 7.21 -3.47 2.39
CA LEU A 167 7.84 -2.59 1.40
C LEU A 167 7.59 -3.04 -0.05
N ASP A 168 7.47 -2.07 -0.96
CA ASP A 168 7.51 -2.30 -2.41
C ASP A 168 8.91 -2.80 -2.83
N ILE A 169 8.97 -3.65 -3.86
CA ILE A 169 10.20 -4.29 -4.37
C ILE A 169 11.25 -3.23 -4.73
N GLU A 170 10.82 -2.10 -5.29
CA GLU A 170 11.73 -1.02 -5.68
C GLU A 170 12.43 -0.37 -4.47
N GLU A 171 11.74 -0.26 -3.33
CA GLU A 171 12.32 0.28 -2.10
C GLU A 171 13.35 -0.67 -1.49
N LEU A 172 13.04 -1.97 -1.48
CA LEU A 172 13.96 -3.01 -1.06
C LEU A 172 15.26 -2.98 -1.91
N LEU A 173 15.12 -2.93 -3.23
CA LEU A 173 16.26 -2.87 -4.16
C LEU A 173 17.06 -1.57 -3.96
N ARG A 174 16.39 -0.44 -3.69
CA ARG A 174 17.07 0.83 -3.39
C ARG A 174 17.91 0.69 -2.14
N ARG A 175 17.34 0.13 -1.07
CA ARG A 175 18.05 -0.08 0.20
C ARG A 175 19.28 -0.96 0.03
N ILE A 176 19.15 -2.05 -0.74
CA ILE A 176 20.26 -2.95 -1.08
C ILE A 176 21.37 -2.19 -1.81
N MET A 177 21.03 -1.32 -2.76
CA MET A 177 22.01 -0.52 -3.48
C MET A 177 22.75 0.47 -2.58
N GLU A 178 22.09 1.06 -1.58
CA GLU A 178 22.77 1.93 -0.60
C GLU A 178 23.79 1.16 0.21
N LEU A 179 23.40 -0.02 0.70
CA LEU A 179 24.30 -0.91 1.44
C LEU A 179 25.52 -1.27 0.59
N ILE A 180 25.35 -1.60 -0.69
CA ILE A 180 26.49 -1.88 -1.58
C ILE A 180 27.46 -0.69 -1.64
N PHE A 181 26.95 0.54 -1.71
CA PHE A 181 27.76 1.76 -1.82
C PHE A 181 28.48 2.14 -0.52
N GLU A 182 27.96 1.73 0.65
CA GLU A 182 28.63 1.93 1.94
C GLU A 182 29.90 1.08 2.07
N TRP A 183 29.89 -0.14 1.51
CA TRP A 183 30.97 -1.11 1.68
C TRP A 183 31.92 -1.20 0.50
N VAL A 184 31.46 -0.81 -0.70
CA VAL A 184 32.26 -0.88 -1.92
C VAL A 184 32.46 0.52 -2.48
N GLU A 185 33.70 0.86 -2.83
CA GLU A 185 34.09 2.13 -3.45
C GLU A 185 33.66 2.22 -4.94
N ALA A 186 32.38 1.97 -5.22
CA ALA A 186 31.79 2.11 -6.55
C ALA A 186 31.39 3.55 -6.85
N ASP A 187 31.68 4.01 -8.07
CA ASP A 187 31.24 5.34 -8.54
C ASP A 187 29.79 5.29 -9.00
N ARG A 188 29.38 4.21 -9.68
CA ARG A 188 28.01 4.03 -10.19
C ARG A 188 27.55 2.58 -10.02
N GLY A 189 26.23 2.40 -9.94
CA GLY A 189 25.62 1.10 -9.75
C GLY A 189 24.20 1.04 -10.26
N CYS A 190 23.78 -0.16 -10.67
CA CYS A 190 22.46 -0.44 -11.19
C CYS A 190 21.99 -1.84 -10.78
N ILE A 191 20.72 -1.95 -10.39
CA ILE A 191 20.03 -3.24 -10.27
C ILE A 191 19.05 -3.37 -11.43
N MET A 192 19.16 -4.48 -12.15
CA MET A 192 18.24 -4.86 -13.21
C MET A 192 17.48 -6.11 -12.80
N VAL A 193 16.16 -6.07 -12.93
CA VAL A 193 15.30 -7.23 -12.67
C VAL A 193 14.93 -7.85 -14.02
N LEU A 194 14.97 -9.18 -14.09
CA LEU A 194 14.56 -9.92 -15.26
C LEU A 194 13.04 -9.96 -15.31
N ASP A 195 12.45 -9.40 -16.37
CA ASP A 195 11.03 -9.55 -16.63
C ASP A 195 10.74 -11.01 -17.01
N PRO A 196 9.90 -11.74 -16.24
CA PRO A 196 9.63 -13.16 -16.48
C PRO A 196 8.88 -13.42 -17.81
N VAL A 197 8.14 -12.44 -18.33
CA VAL A 197 7.37 -12.55 -19.56
C VAL A 197 8.21 -12.13 -20.76
N ALA A 198 8.83 -10.95 -20.69
CA ALA A 198 9.61 -10.41 -21.81
C ALA A 198 11.01 -11.02 -21.92
N LYS A 199 11.48 -11.73 -20.88
CA LYS A 199 12.86 -12.25 -20.74
C LYS A 199 13.92 -11.18 -21.00
N LYS A 200 13.64 -9.95 -20.57
CA LYS A 200 14.53 -8.79 -20.74
C LYS A 200 14.86 -8.23 -19.36
N LEU A 201 16.11 -7.82 -19.20
CA LEU A 201 16.54 -7.06 -18.05
C LEU A 201 15.94 -5.66 -18.11
N VAL A 202 15.24 -5.28 -17.05
CA VAL A 202 14.68 -3.94 -16.85
C VAL A 202 15.41 -3.29 -15.69
N PRO A 203 16.06 -2.14 -15.88
CA PRO A 203 16.69 -1.42 -14.79
C PRO A 203 15.61 -0.89 -13.84
N LYS A 204 15.79 -1.17 -12.54
CA LYS A 204 14.86 -0.79 -11.48
C LYS A 204 15.46 0.23 -10.51
N VAL A 205 16.75 0.15 -10.28
CA VAL A 205 17.47 1.05 -9.37
C VAL A 205 18.77 1.49 -10.03
N ARG A 206 19.10 2.76 -9.87
CA ARG A 206 20.38 3.37 -10.25
C ARG A 206 20.90 4.20 -9.08
N ARG A 207 22.21 4.23 -8.89
CA ARG A 207 22.87 5.10 -7.90
C ARG A 207 24.22 5.56 -8.44
N SER A 208 24.58 6.81 -8.13
CA SER A 208 25.88 7.40 -8.43
C SER A 208 26.44 8.09 -7.18
N ARG A 209 27.76 8.07 -7.01
CA ARG A 209 28.46 8.73 -5.88
C ARG A 209 28.55 10.24 -6.12
N HIS A 210 28.49 11.03 -5.05
CA HIS A 210 28.51 12.50 -5.11
C HIS A 210 29.74 13.03 -5.89
N GLY A 211 29.51 13.90 -6.88
CA GLY A 211 30.55 14.46 -7.76
C GLY A 211 30.39 14.08 -9.25
N TRP A 212 29.55 13.09 -9.56
CA TRP A 212 29.15 12.73 -10.92
C TRP A 212 27.81 13.40 -11.28
N GLN A 213 27.68 13.94 -12.49
CA GLN A 213 26.40 14.46 -12.97
C GLN A 213 25.37 13.33 -13.09
N SER A 214 24.16 13.54 -12.56
CA SER A 214 23.04 12.58 -12.63
C SER A 214 22.71 12.18 -14.09
N ASP A 215 23.02 13.01 -15.08
CA ASP A 215 22.76 12.75 -16.51
C ASP A 215 23.75 11.79 -17.21
N GLU A 216 24.88 11.41 -16.60
CA GLU A 216 25.82 10.50 -17.27
C GLU A 216 25.32 9.05 -17.32
N LYS A 217 25.02 8.57 -18.53
CA LYS A 217 24.47 7.23 -18.73
C LYS A 217 25.44 6.13 -18.31
N ILE A 218 24.93 5.13 -17.59
CA ILE A 218 25.70 3.91 -17.29
C ILE A 218 25.71 3.05 -18.55
N ALA A 219 26.87 2.94 -19.19
CA ALA A 219 27.08 2.03 -20.31
C ALA A 219 27.50 0.65 -19.80
N ILE A 220 26.67 -0.38 -20.04
CA ILE A 220 26.92 -1.76 -19.64
C ILE A 220 27.13 -2.63 -20.88
N SER A 221 28.19 -3.45 -20.89
CA SER A 221 28.44 -4.39 -21.99
C SER A 221 27.41 -5.53 -21.95
N LYS A 222 26.68 -5.70 -23.05
CA LYS A 222 25.72 -6.80 -23.20
C LYS A 222 26.41 -8.16 -23.08
N THR A 223 27.65 -8.29 -23.55
CA THR A 223 28.44 -9.53 -23.45
C THR A 223 28.63 -9.98 -22.00
N ILE A 224 28.90 -9.03 -21.08
CA ILE A 224 29.03 -9.32 -19.66
C ILE A 224 27.69 -9.73 -19.04
N LEU A 225 26.61 -9.01 -19.37
CA LEU A 225 25.26 -9.33 -18.88
C LEU A 225 24.80 -10.71 -19.33
N ASP A 226 24.96 -11.01 -20.62
CA ASP A 226 24.60 -12.30 -21.20
C ASP A 226 25.45 -13.42 -20.58
N TYR A 227 26.74 -13.20 -20.35
CA TYR A 227 27.61 -14.16 -19.66
C TYR A 227 27.10 -14.45 -18.24
N VAL A 228 26.86 -13.40 -17.46
CA VAL A 228 26.45 -13.51 -16.04
C VAL A 228 25.10 -14.22 -15.91
N ILE A 229 24.14 -13.93 -16.79
CA ILE A 229 22.83 -14.60 -16.79
C ILE A 229 22.94 -16.06 -17.24
N GLN A 230 23.64 -16.32 -18.35
CA GLN A 230 23.69 -17.67 -18.94
C GLN A 230 24.53 -18.63 -18.12
N ARG A 231 25.65 -18.15 -17.57
CA ARG A 231 26.55 -18.98 -16.76
C ARG A 231 26.27 -18.90 -15.27
N ASN A 232 25.50 -17.90 -14.85
CA ASN A 232 25.14 -17.71 -13.45
C ASN A 232 26.38 -17.62 -12.55
N GLU A 233 27.36 -16.84 -13.04
CA GLU A 233 28.63 -16.56 -12.38
C GLU A 233 28.77 -15.05 -12.19
N GLY A 234 29.27 -14.64 -11.03
CA GLY A 234 29.70 -13.27 -10.82
C GLY A 234 31.02 -13.00 -11.55
N VAL A 235 31.13 -11.83 -12.17
CA VAL A 235 32.26 -11.45 -13.01
C VAL A 235 32.88 -10.15 -12.49
N LEU A 236 34.22 -10.16 -12.34
CA LEU A 236 35.04 -8.97 -12.16
C LEU A 236 35.76 -8.65 -13.48
N THR A 237 35.58 -7.44 -13.98
CA THR A 237 36.19 -6.95 -15.23
C THR A 237 37.07 -5.73 -14.99
N SER A 238 38.09 -5.59 -15.81
CA SER A 238 38.96 -4.41 -15.85
C SER A 238 39.33 -4.10 -17.30
N ASP A 239 39.19 -2.84 -17.71
CA ASP A 239 39.52 -2.34 -19.05
C ASP A 239 40.88 -1.64 -19.08
N ALA A 240 41.93 -2.37 -18.68
CA ALA A 240 43.31 -1.93 -18.84
C ALA A 240 43.75 -2.19 -20.29
N ARG A 241 43.53 -1.20 -21.17
CA ARG A 241 43.83 -1.24 -22.62
C ARG A 241 45.17 -1.92 -22.93
N GLN A 242 45.13 -3.07 -23.60
CA GLN A 242 46.28 -3.67 -24.28
C GLN A 242 46.13 -3.47 -25.79
N ASP A 243 46.89 -2.54 -26.36
CA ASP A 243 47.31 -2.63 -27.75
C ASP A 243 48.82 -2.90 -27.71
N GLU A 244 49.27 -4.07 -28.14
CA GLU A 244 50.69 -4.49 -28.12
C GLU A 244 51.62 -3.54 -28.89
N ARG A 245 51.06 -2.60 -29.67
CA ARG A 245 51.83 -1.59 -30.41
C ARG A 245 52.15 -0.31 -29.62
N PHE A 246 51.51 -0.09 -28.47
CA PHE A 246 51.79 1.04 -27.59
C PHE A 246 52.15 0.51 -26.19
N SER A 247 53.31 0.94 -25.66
CA SER A 247 53.75 0.59 -24.31
C SER A 247 52.58 0.69 -23.31
N PRO A 248 52.30 -0.35 -22.48
CA PRO A 248 51.17 -0.37 -21.54
C PRO A 248 51.06 0.90 -20.70
N ALA A 249 52.19 1.54 -20.38
CA ALA A 249 52.24 2.79 -19.64
C ALA A 249 51.59 3.98 -20.37
N ALA A 250 51.65 4.07 -21.70
CA ALA A 250 51.16 5.24 -22.46
C ALA A 250 49.63 5.27 -22.61
N SER A 251 49.00 4.10 -22.81
CA SER A 251 47.56 3.99 -23.00
C SER A 251 46.77 4.12 -21.69
N ILE A 252 47.36 3.72 -20.56
CA ILE A 252 46.81 3.91 -19.21
C ILE A 252 46.78 5.41 -18.84
N VAL A 253 47.80 6.17 -19.25
CA VAL A 253 47.99 7.59 -18.93
C VAL A 253 47.01 8.51 -19.66
N GLN A 254 46.41 8.09 -20.79
CA GLN A 254 45.50 8.95 -21.56
C GLN A 254 44.02 8.84 -21.18
N SER A 255 43.58 7.82 -20.43
CA SER A 255 42.13 7.64 -20.19
C SER A 255 41.71 6.91 -18.92
N GLY A 256 42.64 6.50 -18.05
CA GLY A 256 42.31 5.86 -16.77
C GLY A 256 41.91 4.39 -16.89
N ILE A 257 41.66 3.76 -15.74
CA ILE A 257 41.27 2.34 -15.62
C ILE A 257 39.80 2.28 -15.21
N ARG A 258 38.97 1.53 -15.96
CA ARG A 258 37.58 1.24 -15.57
C ARG A 258 37.50 -0.19 -15.04
N GLU A 259 36.87 -0.35 -13.89
CA GLU A 259 36.66 -1.64 -13.23
C GLU A 259 35.15 -1.83 -13.01
N ALA A 260 34.65 -3.04 -13.21
CA ALA A 260 33.24 -3.33 -12.98
C ALA A 260 33.03 -4.73 -12.40
N ILE A 261 32.08 -4.83 -11.48
CA ILE A 261 31.57 -6.09 -10.95
C ILE A 261 30.14 -6.27 -11.42
N CYS A 262 29.83 -7.45 -11.95
CA CYS A 262 28.50 -7.84 -12.38
C CYS A 262 28.16 -9.20 -11.77
N VAL A 263 27.07 -9.29 -11.01
CA VAL A 263 26.69 -10.52 -10.29
C VAL A 263 25.23 -10.89 -10.55
N PRO A 264 24.91 -12.19 -10.69
CA PRO A 264 23.54 -12.63 -10.88
C PRO A 264 22.79 -12.58 -9.55
N MET A 265 21.55 -12.11 -9.60
CA MET A 265 20.58 -12.28 -8.51
C MET A 265 19.84 -13.58 -8.76
N GLN A 266 20.37 -14.68 -8.23
CA GLN A 266 19.75 -15.99 -8.35
C GLN A 266 18.95 -16.36 -7.10
N GLY A 267 17.66 -16.57 -7.32
CA GLY A 267 16.71 -17.05 -6.32
C GLY A 267 16.80 -18.57 -6.14
N ARG A 268 15.73 -19.19 -5.64
CA ARG A 268 15.67 -20.63 -5.38
C ARG A 268 15.62 -21.44 -6.67
N TYR A 269 14.93 -20.93 -7.68
CA TYR A 269 14.67 -21.66 -8.93
C TYR A 269 15.37 -21.04 -10.14
N ASP A 270 15.36 -19.71 -10.25
CA ASP A 270 15.85 -19.00 -11.43
C ASP A 270 16.58 -17.70 -11.08
N VAL A 271 17.28 -17.14 -12.07
CA VAL A 271 17.88 -15.80 -11.99
C VAL A 271 16.76 -14.76 -12.11
N VAL A 272 16.56 -13.99 -11.04
CA VAL A 272 15.55 -12.92 -10.98
C VAL A 272 16.10 -11.58 -11.47
N GLY A 273 17.41 -11.43 -11.60
CA GLY A 273 18.03 -10.16 -12.01
C GLY A 273 19.55 -10.16 -11.97
N VAL A 274 20.13 -8.97 -12.07
CA VAL A 274 21.57 -8.73 -12.08
C VAL A 274 21.88 -7.44 -11.31
N ILE A 275 22.95 -7.46 -10.52
CA ILE A 275 23.53 -6.27 -9.89
C ILE A 275 24.82 -5.92 -10.63
N TYR A 276 24.93 -4.66 -11.05
CA TYR A 276 26.11 -4.12 -11.72
C TYR A 276 26.64 -2.91 -10.96
N ILE A 277 27.94 -2.86 -10.72
CA ILE A 277 28.64 -1.69 -10.19
C ILE A 277 29.91 -1.42 -10.99
N ASP A 278 30.27 -0.15 -11.14
CA ASP A 278 31.54 0.25 -11.74
C ASP A 278 32.24 1.39 -11.01
N THR A 279 33.54 1.48 -11.23
CA THR A 279 34.38 2.61 -10.83
C THR A 279 35.36 2.94 -11.94
N SER A 280 35.79 4.19 -11.97
CA SER A 280 36.88 4.65 -12.81
C SER A 280 37.99 5.25 -11.94
N THR A 281 39.23 4.90 -12.28
CA THR A 281 40.42 5.51 -11.69
C THR A 281 41.05 6.42 -12.73
N PRO A 282 41.03 7.75 -12.53
CA PRO A 282 41.52 8.68 -13.52
C PRO A 282 43.04 8.56 -13.68
N PRO A 283 43.59 8.87 -14.87
CA PRO A 283 44.98 8.55 -15.20
C PRO A 283 46.03 9.15 -14.25
N HIS A 284 45.76 10.33 -13.67
CA HIS A 284 46.66 10.96 -12.71
C HIS A 284 46.80 10.15 -11.41
N GLU A 285 45.71 9.54 -10.93
CA GLU A 285 45.75 8.66 -9.75
C GLU A 285 46.43 7.33 -10.05
N VAL A 286 46.25 6.80 -11.26
CA VAL A 286 46.89 5.55 -11.67
C VAL A 286 48.42 5.66 -11.60
N ILE A 287 48.97 6.82 -12.01
CA ILE A 287 50.42 7.11 -11.95
C ILE A 287 50.91 7.20 -10.49
N GLN A 288 50.10 7.75 -9.58
CA GLN A 288 50.49 7.94 -8.17
C GLN A 288 50.36 6.67 -7.33
N LYS A 289 49.30 5.88 -7.53
CA LYS A 289 48.98 4.68 -6.74
C LYS A 289 49.48 3.37 -7.39
N GLY A 290 50.19 3.44 -8.50
CA GLY A 290 50.77 2.28 -9.18
C GLY A 290 49.75 1.36 -9.85
N GLY A 291 48.53 1.83 -10.12
CA GLY A 291 47.49 1.08 -10.84
C GLY A 291 46.92 -0.13 -10.10
N ALA A 292 46.98 -0.15 -8.76
CA ALA A 292 46.30 -1.18 -7.98
C ALA A 292 44.78 -1.13 -8.21
N PRO A 293 44.11 -2.29 -8.41
CA PRO A 293 42.67 -2.35 -8.65
C PRO A 293 41.88 -1.90 -7.42
N LYS A 294 40.85 -1.07 -7.62
CA LYS A 294 39.90 -0.71 -6.55
C LYS A 294 38.98 -1.87 -6.22
N PHE A 295 38.68 -2.72 -7.20
CA PHE A 295 37.82 -3.88 -6.99
C PHE A 295 38.64 -5.17 -6.80
N THR A 296 38.35 -5.87 -5.71
CA THR A 296 39.05 -7.10 -5.32
C THR A 296 38.13 -8.32 -5.45
N GLU A 297 38.71 -9.52 -5.36
CA GLU A 297 37.92 -10.76 -5.30
C GLU A 297 37.00 -10.79 -4.07
N ASP A 298 37.41 -10.15 -2.97
CA ASP A 298 36.60 -10.03 -1.75
C ASP A 298 35.37 -9.16 -1.98
N HIS A 299 35.46 -8.11 -2.81
CA HIS A 299 34.30 -7.32 -3.22
C HIS A 299 33.35 -8.13 -4.12
N LEU A 300 33.88 -8.91 -5.06
CA LEU A 300 33.07 -9.80 -5.91
C LEU A 300 32.30 -10.81 -5.06
N LYS A 301 32.98 -11.45 -4.12
CA LYS A 301 32.42 -12.40 -3.16
C LYS A 301 31.31 -11.79 -2.30
N LEU A 302 31.55 -10.58 -1.78
CA LEU A 302 30.55 -9.83 -1.03
C LEU A 302 29.30 -9.53 -1.88
N LEU A 303 29.50 -9.11 -3.13
CA LEU A 303 28.38 -8.81 -4.02
C LEU A 303 27.57 -10.06 -4.40
N ILE A 304 28.21 -11.21 -4.62
CA ILE A 304 27.50 -12.48 -4.87
C ILE A 304 26.61 -12.83 -3.67
N ALA A 305 27.13 -12.66 -2.46
CA ALA A 305 26.37 -12.86 -1.22
C ALA A 305 25.16 -11.93 -1.12
N ILE A 306 25.34 -10.63 -1.38
CA ILE A 306 24.24 -9.65 -1.39
C ILE A 306 23.21 -10.00 -2.47
N ALA A 307 23.66 -10.32 -3.68
CA ALA A 307 22.80 -10.62 -4.82
C ALA A 307 21.94 -11.86 -4.59
N HIS A 308 22.49 -12.89 -3.96
CA HIS A 308 21.71 -14.08 -3.60
C HIS A 308 20.60 -13.75 -2.59
N GLN A 309 20.91 -12.98 -1.54
CA GLN A 309 19.91 -12.59 -0.55
C GLN A 309 18.85 -11.65 -1.14
N ALA A 310 19.27 -10.70 -1.98
CA ALA A 310 18.38 -9.83 -2.73
C ALA A 310 17.41 -10.63 -3.61
N ALA A 311 17.90 -11.68 -4.26
CA ALA A 311 17.11 -12.54 -5.11
C ALA A 311 16.01 -13.28 -4.35
N LEU A 312 16.36 -13.88 -3.20
CA LEU A 312 15.40 -14.58 -2.35
C LEU A 312 14.28 -13.66 -1.87
N ALA A 313 14.63 -12.43 -1.44
CA ALA A 313 13.65 -11.47 -0.97
C ALA A 313 12.69 -11.00 -2.09
N VAL A 314 13.20 -10.73 -3.30
CA VAL A 314 12.37 -10.40 -4.47
C VAL A 314 11.40 -11.55 -4.80
N GLU A 315 11.89 -12.78 -4.77
CA GLU A 315 11.10 -13.98 -5.05
C GLU A 315 10.00 -14.22 -3.99
N ASP A 316 10.32 -14.06 -2.70
CA ASP A 316 9.36 -14.17 -1.60
C ASP A 316 8.26 -13.10 -1.71
N THR A 317 8.59 -11.86 -2.08
CA THR A 317 7.61 -10.78 -2.31
C THR A 317 6.70 -11.09 -3.51
N TRP A 318 7.24 -11.60 -4.62
CA TRP A 318 6.44 -12.03 -5.77
C TRP A 318 5.48 -13.16 -5.41
N TYR A 319 5.96 -14.17 -4.68
CA TYR A 319 5.14 -15.30 -4.24
C TYR A 319 4.00 -14.86 -3.34
N TYR A 320 4.27 -13.97 -2.38
CA TYR A 320 3.24 -13.42 -1.49
C TYR A 320 2.17 -12.63 -2.26
N SER A 321 2.57 -11.75 -3.19
CA SER A 321 1.63 -10.99 -4.03
C SER A 321 0.73 -11.90 -4.87
N ALA A 322 1.32 -12.95 -5.47
CA ALA A 322 0.57 -13.93 -6.25
C ALA A 322 -0.43 -14.73 -5.39
N LEU A 323 -0.04 -15.10 -4.16
CA LEU A 323 -0.92 -15.79 -3.21
C LEU A 323 -2.12 -14.91 -2.82
N VAL A 324 -1.88 -13.65 -2.47
CA VAL A 324 -2.94 -12.68 -2.12
C VAL A 324 -3.89 -12.47 -3.30
N GLN A 325 -3.37 -12.36 -4.52
CA GLN A 325 -4.20 -12.25 -5.73
C GLN A 325 -5.04 -13.52 -5.97
N ALA A 326 -4.46 -14.71 -5.80
CA ALA A 326 -5.18 -15.96 -5.93
C ALA A 326 -6.30 -16.10 -4.88
N GLU A 327 -6.04 -15.72 -3.63
CA GLU A 327 -7.02 -15.70 -2.55
C GLU A 327 -8.16 -14.71 -2.85
N ARG A 328 -7.82 -13.51 -3.33
CA ARG A 328 -8.81 -12.52 -3.78
C ARG A 328 -9.65 -13.07 -4.93
N LEU A 329 -9.03 -13.74 -5.90
CA LEU A 329 -9.73 -14.33 -7.04
C LEU A 329 -10.66 -15.47 -6.62
N ALA A 330 -10.23 -16.32 -5.68
CA ALA A 330 -11.04 -17.39 -5.11
C ALA A 330 -12.26 -16.83 -4.34
N ALA A 331 -12.04 -15.79 -3.53
CA ALA A 331 -13.12 -15.06 -2.87
C ALA A 331 -14.11 -14.50 -3.90
N VAL A 332 -13.62 -13.81 -4.94
CA VAL A 332 -14.46 -13.30 -6.05
C VAL A 332 -15.20 -14.43 -6.79
N GLY A 333 -14.58 -15.59 -6.99
CA GLY A 333 -15.26 -16.74 -7.61
C GLY A 333 -16.45 -17.23 -6.80
N GLN A 334 -16.30 -17.29 -5.47
CA GLN A 334 -17.36 -17.71 -4.56
C GLN A 334 -18.49 -16.67 -4.46
N THR A 335 -18.16 -15.38 -4.56
CA THR A 335 -19.16 -14.31 -4.62
C THR A 335 -19.94 -14.34 -5.94
N VAL A 336 -19.26 -14.55 -7.08
CA VAL A 336 -19.91 -14.66 -8.41
C VAL A 336 -20.88 -15.85 -8.47
N ALA A 337 -20.51 -17.01 -7.90
CA ALA A 337 -21.38 -18.18 -7.86
C ALA A 337 -22.66 -17.91 -7.04
N THR A 338 -22.52 -17.27 -5.87
CA THR A 338 -23.65 -16.88 -5.02
C THR A 338 -24.51 -15.82 -5.72
N LEU A 339 -23.89 -14.80 -6.32
CA LEU A 339 -24.57 -13.75 -7.07
C LEU A 339 -25.40 -14.35 -8.22
N SER A 340 -24.82 -15.28 -8.97
CA SER A 340 -25.50 -15.97 -10.07
C SER A 340 -26.75 -16.69 -9.60
N HIS A 341 -26.69 -17.33 -8.43
CA HIS A 341 -27.86 -17.96 -7.82
C HIS A 341 -28.95 -16.94 -7.47
N HIS A 342 -28.58 -15.80 -6.90
CA HIS A 342 -29.52 -14.74 -6.54
C HIS A 342 -30.14 -14.06 -7.77
N ILE A 343 -29.35 -13.77 -8.79
CA ILE A 343 -29.83 -13.22 -10.07
C ILE A 343 -30.82 -14.19 -10.72
N LYS A 344 -30.50 -15.50 -10.75
CA LYS A 344 -31.39 -16.53 -11.29
C LYS A 344 -32.74 -16.54 -10.58
N ASN A 345 -32.75 -16.43 -9.26
CA ASN A 345 -33.98 -16.40 -8.47
C ASN A 345 -34.82 -15.15 -8.76
N ILE A 346 -34.19 -13.99 -8.91
CA ILE A 346 -34.88 -12.73 -9.25
C ILE A 346 -35.50 -12.83 -10.66
N LEU A 347 -34.74 -13.33 -11.64
CA LEU A 347 -35.22 -13.53 -13.02
C LEU A 347 -36.38 -14.53 -13.09
N GLN A 348 -36.35 -15.59 -12.28
CA GLN A 348 -37.48 -16.52 -12.15
C GLN A 348 -38.72 -15.83 -11.57
N GLY A 349 -38.54 -14.94 -10.59
CA GLY A 349 -39.62 -14.10 -10.04
C GLY A 349 -40.25 -13.19 -11.10
N ILE A 350 -39.43 -12.52 -11.92
CA ILE A 350 -39.91 -11.67 -13.03
C ILE A 350 -40.70 -12.49 -14.04
N ARG A 351 -40.20 -13.67 -14.43
CA ARG A 351 -40.92 -14.58 -15.33
C ARG A 351 -42.26 -15.03 -14.74
N GLY A 352 -42.30 -15.37 -13.46
CA GLY A 352 -43.54 -15.75 -12.77
C GLY A 352 -44.57 -14.62 -12.72
N GLY A 353 -44.13 -13.39 -12.41
CA GLY A 353 -44.99 -12.21 -12.44
C GLY A 353 -45.52 -11.90 -13.84
N SER A 354 -44.65 -11.95 -14.86
CA SER A 354 -45.02 -11.78 -16.27
C SER A 354 -46.03 -12.81 -16.73
N TYR A 355 -45.90 -14.07 -16.31
CA TYR A 355 -46.86 -15.13 -16.62
C TYR A 355 -48.25 -14.85 -16.02
N LEU A 356 -48.31 -14.36 -14.78
CA LEU A 356 -49.58 -13.98 -14.13
C LEU A 356 -50.25 -12.78 -14.82
N ILE A 357 -49.46 -11.80 -15.27
CA ILE A 357 -49.97 -10.68 -16.07
C ILE A 357 -50.58 -11.20 -17.37
N GLU A 358 -49.87 -12.08 -18.10
CA GLU A 358 -50.36 -12.62 -19.37
C GLU A 358 -51.63 -13.46 -19.19
N LEU A 359 -51.69 -14.26 -18.12
CA LEU A 359 -52.88 -15.05 -17.78
C LEU A 359 -54.06 -14.16 -17.38
N GLY A 360 -53.83 -13.13 -16.56
CA GLY A 360 -54.87 -12.19 -16.15
C GLY A 360 -55.44 -11.37 -17.31
N LEU A 361 -54.58 -10.99 -18.26
CA LEU A 361 -55.02 -10.33 -19.50
C LEU A 361 -55.87 -11.26 -20.38
N LYS A 362 -55.55 -12.56 -20.44
CA LYS A 362 -56.32 -13.58 -21.18
C LYS A 362 -57.68 -13.87 -20.53
N GLU A 363 -57.72 -13.90 -19.20
CA GLU A 363 -58.93 -14.23 -18.42
C GLU A 363 -59.77 -12.99 -18.05
N HIS A 364 -59.34 -11.79 -18.45
CA HIS A 364 -59.92 -10.50 -18.05
C HIS A 364 -60.00 -10.32 -16.51
N ASP A 365 -59.03 -10.86 -15.78
CA ASP A 365 -58.89 -10.74 -14.34
C ASP A 365 -57.86 -9.65 -14.00
N GLU A 366 -58.36 -8.44 -13.72
CA GLU A 366 -57.54 -7.29 -13.31
C GLU A 366 -56.79 -7.52 -11.98
N GLN A 367 -57.35 -8.34 -11.07
CA GLN A 367 -56.67 -8.63 -9.80
C GLN A 367 -55.43 -9.49 -10.02
N LEU A 368 -55.51 -10.45 -10.95
CA LEU A 368 -54.38 -11.29 -11.32
C LEU A 368 -53.28 -10.49 -12.01
N VAL A 369 -53.66 -9.54 -12.88
CA VAL A 369 -52.72 -8.59 -13.51
C VAL A 369 -52.01 -7.74 -12.47
N ALA A 370 -52.75 -7.13 -11.54
CA ALA A 370 -52.18 -6.29 -10.48
C ALA A 370 -51.22 -7.09 -9.58
N LYS A 371 -51.56 -8.34 -9.26
CA LYS A 371 -50.70 -9.25 -8.49
C LYS A 371 -49.42 -9.61 -9.25
N GLY A 372 -49.53 -9.91 -10.54
CA GLY A 372 -48.39 -10.18 -11.41
C GLY A 372 -47.45 -8.97 -11.53
N TRP A 373 -48.01 -7.76 -11.69
CA TRP A 373 -47.25 -6.51 -11.75
C TRP A 373 -46.45 -6.24 -10.47
N LYS A 374 -47.09 -6.37 -9.29
CA LYS A 374 -46.39 -6.23 -7.99
C LYS A 374 -45.21 -7.19 -7.85
N ILE A 375 -45.31 -8.41 -8.40
CA ILE A 375 -44.20 -9.38 -8.37
C ILE A 375 -43.06 -8.91 -9.29
N VAL A 376 -43.36 -8.42 -10.49
CA VAL A 376 -42.35 -7.90 -11.42
C VAL A 376 -41.62 -6.70 -10.82
N GLU A 377 -42.37 -5.70 -10.35
CA GLU A 377 -41.84 -4.47 -9.75
C GLU A 377 -40.93 -4.77 -8.55
N LYS A 378 -41.36 -5.66 -7.65
CA LYS A 378 -40.54 -6.09 -6.51
C LYS A 378 -39.23 -6.73 -6.94
N ASN A 379 -39.23 -7.56 -7.98
CA ASN A 379 -38.00 -8.22 -8.45
C ASN A 379 -37.11 -7.25 -9.25
N GLN A 380 -37.68 -6.27 -9.96
CA GLN A 380 -36.93 -5.20 -10.60
C GLN A 380 -36.19 -4.34 -9.56
N ASN A 381 -36.86 -3.93 -8.48
CA ASN A 381 -36.20 -3.16 -7.42
C ASN A 381 -35.05 -3.95 -6.77
N LYS A 382 -35.21 -5.27 -6.59
CA LYS A 382 -34.13 -6.14 -6.10
C LYS A 382 -32.93 -6.21 -7.03
N ILE A 383 -33.14 -6.31 -8.35
CA ILE A 383 -32.01 -6.38 -9.28
C ILE A 383 -31.25 -5.06 -9.32
N SER A 384 -31.98 -3.93 -9.27
CA SER A 384 -31.39 -2.59 -9.22
C SER A 384 -30.52 -2.41 -7.96
N ALA A 385 -31.06 -2.77 -6.79
CA ALA A 385 -30.31 -2.70 -5.53
C ALA A 385 -29.05 -3.57 -5.56
N LEU A 386 -29.14 -4.81 -6.04
CA LEU A 386 -28.01 -5.74 -6.15
C LEU A 386 -26.91 -5.23 -7.09
N VAL A 387 -27.28 -4.62 -8.23
CA VAL A 387 -26.32 -4.02 -9.17
C VAL A 387 -25.63 -2.81 -8.56
N MET A 388 -26.37 -1.92 -7.90
CA MET A 388 -25.80 -0.74 -7.23
C MET A 388 -24.86 -1.14 -6.07
N ASP A 389 -25.25 -2.17 -5.30
CA ASP A 389 -24.40 -2.77 -4.27
C ASP A 389 -23.11 -3.33 -4.84
N MET A 390 -23.19 -4.04 -5.96
CA MET A 390 -22.01 -4.58 -6.63
C MET A 390 -21.09 -3.49 -7.19
N LEU A 391 -21.63 -2.44 -7.82
CA LEU A 391 -20.84 -1.32 -8.35
C LEU A 391 -20.09 -0.57 -7.25
N THR A 392 -20.70 -0.44 -6.08
CA THR A 392 -20.08 0.21 -4.92
C THR A 392 -19.04 -0.68 -4.26
N PHE A 393 -19.30 -1.98 -4.21
CA PHE A 393 -18.33 -2.93 -3.70
C PHE A 393 -17.09 -3.04 -4.61
N SER A 394 -17.31 -3.06 -5.94
CA SER A 394 -16.29 -3.35 -6.95
C SER A 394 -15.35 -2.19 -7.30
N LYS A 395 -15.70 -0.93 -6.99
CA LYS A 395 -14.81 0.21 -7.22
C LYS A 395 -14.15 0.67 -5.92
N GLU A 396 -12.86 1.01 -5.98
CA GLU A 396 -12.26 2.01 -5.12
C GLU A 396 -12.82 3.35 -5.62
N ARG A 397 -13.79 3.92 -4.90
CA ARG A 397 -14.35 5.24 -5.21
C ARG A 397 -13.81 6.21 -4.18
N GLU A 398 -13.28 7.33 -4.63
CA GLU A 398 -13.05 8.47 -3.75
C GLU A 398 -14.43 9.06 -3.38
N PRO A 399 -14.77 9.19 -2.08
CA PRO A 399 -16.04 9.77 -1.67
C PRO A 399 -16.17 11.20 -2.20
N ASP A 400 -17.34 11.54 -2.75
CA ASP A 400 -17.60 12.88 -3.27
C ASP A 400 -17.95 13.83 -2.12
N LEU A 401 -16.91 14.34 -1.47
CA LEU A 401 -17.03 15.14 -0.26
C LEU A 401 -17.62 16.51 -0.56
N THR A 402 -18.84 16.75 -0.12
CA THR A 402 -19.56 18.03 -0.27
C THR A 402 -20.09 18.52 1.07
N THR A 403 -20.35 19.84 1.16
CA THR A 403 -20.96 20.43 2.37
C THR A 403 -22.45 20.16 2.36
N ALA A 404 -22.93 19.38 3.34
CA ALA A 404 -24.33 19.00 3.47
C ALA A 404 -24.75 18.87 4.94
N SER A 405 -26.06 18.72 5.19
CA SER A 405 -26.62 18.47 6.51
C SER A 405 -26.88 16.98 6.71
N ILE A 406 -26.34 16.42 7.80
CA ILE A 406 -26.60 15.02 8.19
C ILE A 406 -28.08 14.82 8.56
N ASN A 407 -28.69 15.79 9.25
CA ASN A 407 -30.11 15.72 9.59
C ASN A 407 -30.97 15.64 8.33
N GLN A 408 -30.67 16.43 7.30
CA GLN A 408 -31.42 16.37 6.04
C GLN A 408 -31.24 15.01 5.34
N THR A 409 -30.00 14.53 5.27
CA THR A 409 -29.70 13.22 4.67
C THR A 409 -30.44 12.08 5.37
N VAL A 410 -30.51 12.12 6.71
CA VAL A 410 -31.26 11.12 7.49
C VAL A 410 -32.77 11.32 7.35
N ALA A 411 -33.26 12.57 7.27
CA ALA A 411 -34.69 12.85 7.06
C ALA A 411 -35.20 12.20 5.77
N ASP A 412 -34.46 12.33 4.67
CA ASP A 412 -34.80 11.75 3.36
C ASP A 412 -34.87 10.20 3.45
N VAL A 413 -33.95 9.59 4.22
CA VAL A 413 -33.98 8.14 4.48
C VAL A 413 -35.23 7.74 5.28
N ILE A 414 -35.59 8.51 6.31
CA ILE A 414 -36.78 8.23 7.14
C ILE A 414 -38.05 8.35 6.31
N GLU A 415 -38.18 9.37 5.45
CA GLU A 415 -39.31 9.54 4.54
C GLU A 415 -39.47 8.32 3.62
N LEU A 416 -38.36 7.87 3.01
CA LEU A 416 -38.37 6.69 2.14
C LEU A 416 -38.69 5.39 2.91
N ALA A 417 -38.21 5.27 4.15
CA ALA A 417 -38.38 4.09 5.00
C ALA A 417 -39.77 4.02 5.67
N GLN A 418 -40.52 5.12 5.72
CA GLN A 418 -41.84 5.18 6.36
C GLN A 418 -42.84 4.23 5.69
N THR A 419 -42.90 4.20 4.36
CA THR A 419 -43.84 3.35 3.62
C THR A 419 -43.60 1.86 3.91
N PRO A 420 -42.37 1.32 3.79
CA PRO A 420 -42.07 -0.05 4.21
C PRO A 420 -42.36 -0.35 5.69
N ALA A 421 -42.13 0.61 6.59
CA ALA A 421 -42.40 0.44 8.02
C ALA A 421 -43.90 0.27 8.29
N ASP A 422 -44.73 1.12 7.68
CA ASP A 422 -46.20 1.07 7.81
C ASP A 422 -46.76 -0.24 7.23
N GLU A 423 -46.25 -0.69 6.07
CA GLU A 423 -46.65 -1.97 5.46
C GLU A 423 -46.35 -3.18 6.35
N LEU A 424 -45.31 -3.10 7.17
CA LEU A 424 -44.89 -4.15 8.10
C LEU A 424 -45.43 -3.95 9.52
N GLY A 425 -46.16 -2.86 9.79
CA GLY A 425 -46.71 -2.54 11.12
C GLY A 425 -45.65 -2.19 12.15
N VAL A 426 -44.56 -1.52 11.74
CA VAL A 426 -43.43 -1.11 12.59
C VAL A 426 -43.50 0.40 12.87
N GLU A 427 -43.43 0.79 14.14
CA GLU A 427 -43.34 2.20 14.57
C GLU A 427 -41.93 2.75 14.29
N LEU A 428 -41.79 3.68 13.34
CA LEU A 428 -40.54 4.38 13.06
C LEU A 428 -40.52 5.74 13.77
N HIS A 429 -39.57 5.94 14.68
CA HIS A 429 -39.38 7.20 15.39
C HIS A 429 -38.03 7.81 15.05
N TRP A 430 -38.03 9.09 14.66
CA TRP A 430 -36.80 9.85 14.41
C TRP A 430 -36.63 10.99 15.43
N ARG A 431 -35.44 11.08 16.02
CA ARG A 431 -35.03 12.10 16.98
C ARG A 431 -33.78 12.84 16.47
N PRO A 432 -33.95 13.92 15.69
CA PRO A 432 -32.82 14.73 15.25
C PRO A 432 -32.24 15.57 16.38
N THR A 433 -30.93 15.85 16.33
CA THR A 433 -30.32 16.88 17.19
C THR A 433 -30.66 18.26 16.59
N PRO A 434 -31.25 19.19 17.36
CA PRO A 434 -31.70 20.49 16.81
C PRO A 434 -30.56 21.37 16.26
N GLU A 435 -29.37 21.30 16.83
CA GLU A 435 -28.20 22.12 16.47
C GLU A 435 -27.13 21.28 15.77
N MET A 436 -27.48 20.66 14.64
CA MET A 436 -26.52 19.91 13.82
C MET A 436 -25.92 20.83 12.74
N PRO A 437 -24.60 21.12 12.77
CA PRO A 437 -23.97 21.96 11.76
C PRO A 437 -23.84 21.21 10.42
N ASP A 438 -23.67 21.97 9.34
CA ASP A 438 -23.29 21.40 8.05
C ASP A 438 -21.87 20.84 8.13
N MET A 439 -21.64 19.72 7.44
CA MET A 439 -20.39 18.97 7.47
C MET A 439 -19.98 18.55 6.06
N VAL A 440 -18.71 18.25 5.90
CA VAL A 440 -18.12 17.77 4.65
C VAL A 440 -18.14 16.24 4.65
N PHE A 441 -19.01 15.65 3.83
CA PHE A 441 -19.15 14.19 3.64
C PHE A 441 -19.75 13.88 2.26
N ASP A 442 -19.82 12.61 1.86
CA ASP A 442 -20.55 12.15 0.67
C ASP A 442 -22.02 11.87 1.05
N PRO A 443 -23.00 12.72 0.65
CA PRO A 443 -24.39 12.56 1.05
C PRO A 443 -25.04 11.32 0.45
N GLU A 444 -24.69 10.95 -0.79
CA GLU A 444 -25.24 9.75 -1.44
C GLU A 444 -24.73 8.48 -0.76
N GLY A 445 -23.43 8.45 -0.44
CA GLY A 445 -22.81 7.38 0.32
C GLY A 445 -23.47 7.21 1.69
N LEU A 446 -23.54 8.30 2.46
CA LEU A 446 -24.13 8.27 3.81
C LEU A 446 -25.62 7.89 3.77
N HIS A 447 -26.41 8.49 2.88
CA HIS A 447 -27.81 8.14 2.67
C HIS A 447 -27.99 6.64 2.51
N ARG A 448 -27.16 6.02 1.65
CA ARG A 448 -27.24 4.58 1.41
C ARG A 448 -26.80 3.74 2.62
N ALA A 449 -25.74 4.16 3.31
CA ALA A 449 -25.29 3.46 4.52
C ALA A 449 -26.38 3.44 5.60
N VAL A 450 -27.03 4.59 5.83
CA VAL A 450 -28.12 4.74 6.80
C VAL A 450 -29.37 3.96 6.35
N LEU A 451 -29.77 4.07 5.08
CA LEU A 451 -30.92 3.34 4.54
C LEU A 451 -30.77 1.82 4.71
N ASN A 452 -29.59 1.28 4.44
CA ASN A 452 -29.30 -0.14 4.63
C ASN A 452 -29.46 -0.58 6.10
N VAL A 453 -29.07 0.26 7.06
CA VAL A 453 -29.19 -0.06 8.48
C VAL A 453 -30.64 0.08 8.94
N VAL A 454 -31.33 1.15 8.55
CA VAL A 454 -32.75 1.40 8.88
C VAL A 454 -33.66 0.32 8.31
N THR A 455 -33.48 -0.07 7.04
CA THR A 455 -34.26 -1.16 6.44
C THR A 455 -34.01 -2.49 7.12
N ASN A 456 -32.76 -2.79 7.51
CA ASN A 456 -32.46 -3.99 8.30
C ASN A 456 -33.14 -3.98 9.66
N ALA A 457 -33.17 -2.84 10.35
CA ALA A 457 -33.84 -2.64 11.64
C ALA A 457 -35.37 -2.82 11.52
N ILE A 458 -36.01 -2.25 10.50
CA ILE A 458 -37.45 -2.42 10.23
C ILE A 458 -37.78 -3.90 9.98
N GLU A 459 -37.01 -4.57 9.12
CA GLU A 459 -37.22 -5.99 8.83
C GLU A 459 -37.05 -6.86 10.08
N ALA A 460 -36.07 -6.56 10.94
CA ALA A 460 -35.85 -7.28 12.18
C ALA A 460 -36.98 -7.04 13.20
N ALA A 461 -37.43 -5.79 13.37
CA ALA A 461 -38.54 -5.44 14.24
C ALA A 461 -39.86 -6.11 13.81
N ALA A 462 -40.08 -6.29 12.51
CA ALA A 462 -41.25 -6.97 11.96
C ALA A 462 -41.29 -8.49 12.26
N GLU A 463 -40.15 -9.12 12.55
CA GLU A 463 -40.07 -10.54 12.90
C GLU A 463 -40.44 -10.83 14.37
N ARG A 464 -40.71 -9.78 15.18
CA ARG A 464 -41.04 -9.92 16.59
C ARG A 464 -42.38 -10.68 16.77
N PRO A 465 -42.41 -11.82 17.48
CA PRO A 465 -43.61 -12.67 17.56
C PRO A 465 -44.83 -12.03 18.23
N SER A 466 -44.60 -11.05 19.11
CA SER A 466 -45.65 -10.38 19.90
C SER A 466 -46.26 -9.14 19.21
N GLY A 467 -45.80 -8.79 18.01
CA GLY A 467 -46.15 -7.53 17.36
C GLY A 467 -45.54 -6.30 18.07
N GLY A 468 -45.86 -5.10 17.59
CA GLY A 468 -45.34 -3.85 18.17
C GLY A 468 -43.87 -3.60 17.85
N GLY A 469 -43.44 -3.90 16.62
CA GLY A 469 -42.11 -3.57 16.15
C GLY A 469 -41.86 -2.07 16.25
N ARG A 470 -40.68 -1.67 16.72
CA ARG A 470 -40.27 -0.28 16.88
C ARG A 470 -38.84 -0.13 16.43
N VAL A 471 -38.60 0.94 15.66
CA VAL A 471 -37.28 1.40 15.27
C VAL A 471 -37.12 2.85 15.71
N GLU A 472 -36.03 3.15 16.39
CA GLU A 472 -35.65 4.51 16.79
C GLU A 472 -34.36 4.92 16.08
N VAL A 473 -34.41 6.05 15.37
CA VAL A 473 -33.27 6.66 14.70
C VAL A 473 -32.93 7.97 15.40
N ARG A 474 -31.68 8.11 15.88
CA ARG A 474 -31.19 9.31 16.55
C ARG A 474 -29.91 9.81 15.91
N THR A 475 -29.81 11.11 15.72
CA THR A 475 -28.57 11.76 15.27
C THR A 475 -28.03 12.61 16.43
N ASP A 476 -26.77 12.42 16.81
CA ASP A 476 -26.09 13.18 17.85
C ASP A 476 -24.83 13.84 17.29
N TYR A 477 -24.62 15.12 17.63
CA TYR A 477 -23.34 15.80 17.40
C TYR A 477 -22.59 15.90 18.73
N LEU A 478 -21.33 15.45 18.76
CA LEU A 478 -20.45 15.49 19.92
C LEU A 478 -19.27 16.43 19.62
N PRO A 479 -19.41 17.75 19.87
CA PRO A 479 -18.38 18.73 19.54
C PRO A 479 -17.03 18.44 20.22
N SER A 480 -17.06 17.96 21.47
CA SER A 480 -15.86 17.64 22.26
C SER A 480 -15.03 16.50 21.68
N ALA A 481 -15.66 15.60 20.92
CA ALA A 481 -15.02 14.48 20.26
C ALA A 481 -14.85 14.70 18.75
N SER A 482 -15.30 15.85 18.21
CA SER A 482 -15.41 16.12 16.77
C SER A 482 -16.04 14.95 16.02
N LEU A 483 -17.16 14.44 16.56
CA LEU A 483 -17.79 13.20 16.10
C LEU A 483 -19.28 13.42 15.87
N VAL A 484 -19.81 12.82 14.82
CA VAL A 484 -21.25 12.60 14.64
C VAL A 484 -21.58 11.14 14.84
N ARG A 485 -22.72 10.91 15.48
CA ARG A 485 -23.26 9.58 15.71
C ARG A 485 -24.66 9.48 15.15
N ILE A 486 -24.91 8.47 14.34
CA ILE A 486 -26.25 8.07 13.89
C ILE A 486 -26.55 6.72 14.54
N THR A 487 -27.50 6.71 15.46
CA THR A 487 -27.92 5.51 16.20
C THR A 487 -29.21 4.99 15.59
N VAL A 488 -29.25 3.72 15.22
CA VAL A 488 -30.45 3.01 14.74
C VAL A 488 -30.68 1.83 15.67
N GLY A 489 -31.71 1.93 16.51
CA GLY A 489 -32.11 0.88 17.44
C GLY A 489 -33.41 0.21 17.01
N ASP A 490 -33.46 -1.11 17.04
CA ASP A 490 -34.67 -1.90 16.87
C ASP A 490 -34.98 -2.75 18.10
N ASN A 491 -36.26 -3.09 18.27
CA ASN A 491 -36.71 -4.09 19.23
C ASN A 491 -36.93 -5.45 18.55
N GLY A 492 -36.11 -5.83 17.57
CA GLY A 492 -36.22 -7.12 16.90
C GLY A 492 -35.82 -8.31 17.79
N PRO A 493 -35.61 -9.50 17.19
CA PRO A 493 -35.17 -10.69 17.91
C PRO A 493 -33.71 -10.61 18.41
N GLY A 494 -32.95 -9.59 18.02
CA GLY A 494 -31.53 -9.45 18.34
C GLY A 494 -30.64 -10.44 17.58
N ILE A 495 -29.32 -10.27 17.74
CA ILE A 495 -28.28 -11.03 17.07
C ILE A 495 -27.44 -11.78 18.11
N PRO A 496 -27.30 -13.11 18.01
CA PRO A 496 -26.40 -13.90 18.86
C PRO A 496 -24.93 -13.47 18.74
N ALA A 497 -24.18 -13.55 19.84
CA ALA A 497 -22.79 -13.09 19.89
C ALA A 497 -21.87 -13.77 18.87
N ASP A 498 -22.10 -15.05 18.55
CA ASP A 498 -21.36 -15.82 17.55
C ASP A 498 -21.62 -15.35 16.10
N GLN A 499 -22.67 -14.55 15.89
CA GLN A 499 -23.04 -14.01 14.58
C GLN A 499 -22.59 -12.56 14.37
N LEU A 500 -22.26 -11.81 15.43
CA LEU A 500 -21.91 -10.38 15.35
C LEU A 500 -20.70 -10.10 14.45
N GLU A 501 -19.65 -10.93 14.49
CA GLU A 501 -18.50 -10.77 13.56
C GLU A 501 -18.84 -11.19 12.12
N ARG A 502 -19.88 -12.01 11.97
CA ARG A 502 -20.25 -12.64 10.71
C ARG A 502 -21.19 -11.77 9.87
N ILE A 503 -21.96 -10.86 10.48
CA ILE A 503 -22.91 -10.00 9.76
C ILE A 503 -22.24 -8.98 8.82
N PHE A 504 -20.97 -8.65 9.07
CA PHE A 504 -20.17 -7.77 8.23
C PHE A 504 -19.44 -8.51 7.10
N ARG A 505 -19.52 -9.86 7.07
CA ARG A 505 -18.94 -10.63 5.96
C ARG A 505 -19.86 -10.54 4.73
N PRO A 506 -19.31 -10.25 3.54
CA PRO A 506 -20.09 -10.21 2.30
C PRO A 506 -20.91 -11.48 2.07
N PHE A 507 -22.13 -11.33 1.56
CA PHE A 507 -23.07 -12.40 1.20
C PHE A 507 -23.56 -13.26 2.36
N ASN A 508 -23.28 -12.84 3.60
CA ASN A 508 -23.77 -13.52 4.78
C ASN A 508 -25.14 -12.93 5.17
N SER A 509 -26.22 -13.63 4.82
CA SER A 509 -27.58 -13.22 5.16
C SER A 509 -28.32 -14.35 5.87
N THR A 510 -28.91 -14.04 7.02
CA THR A 510 -29.81 -14.93 7.77
C THR A 510 -31.22 -14.98 7.16
N LYS A 511 -31.52 -14.06 6.22
CA LYS A 511 -32.84 -13.88 5.60
C LYS A 511 -32.94 -14.77 4.34
N LYS A 512 -33.58 -15.95 4.46
CA LYS A 512 -33.79 -16.95 3.39
C LYS A 512 -34.33 -16.34 2.06
N GLY A 513 -33.44 -15.83 1.21
CA GLY A 513 -33.75 -15.32 -0.14
C GLY A 513 -34.33 -13.91 -0.24
N ARG A 514 -34.39 -13.12 0.85
CA ARG A 514 -34.86 -11.71 0.81
C ARG A 514 -33.72 -10.67 0.80
N GLY A 515 -32.58 -10.95 1.44
CA GLY A 515 -31.44 -10.04 1.50
C GLY A 515 -30.31 -10.40 0.53
N THR A 516 -29.61 -9.39 0.01
CA THR A 516 -28.39 -9.57 -0.81
C THR A 516 -27.17 -9.98 0.03
N GLY A 517 -27.21 -9.76 1.35
CA GLY A 517 -26.08 -9.96 2.25
C GLY A 517 -24.94 -8.97 2.01
N LEU A 518 -25.18 -7.91 1.23
CA LEU A 518 -24.20 -6.88 0.90
C LEU A 518 -24.42 -5.58 1.66
N GLY A 519 -25.62 -5.32 2.19
CA GLY A 519 -25.99 -4.04 2.78
C GLY A 519 -25.07 -3.59 3.93
N LEU A 520 -24.84 -4.43 4.94
CA LEU A 520 -23.97 -4.10 6.08
C LEU A 520 -22.48 -3.99 5.72
N PRO A 521 -21.89 -4.91 4.92
CA PRO A 521 -20.55 -4.72 4.38
C PRO A 521 -20.38 -3.41 3.59
N VAL A 522 -21.38 -3.03 2.79
CA VAL A 522 -21.39 -1.76 2.06
C VAL A 522 -21.45 -0.58 3.02
N SER A 523 -22.32 -0.59 4.03
CA SER A 523 -22.38 0.48 5.04
C SER A 523 -21.06 0.61 5.80
N GLN A 524 -20.42 -0.51 6.15
CA GLN A 524 -19.11 -0.50 6.81
C GLN A 524 -18.04 0.13 5.90
N LYS A 525 -17.98 -0.28 4.62
CA LYS A 525 -17.05 0.28 3.64
C LYS A 525 -17.23 1.79 3.49
N ILE A 526 -18.47 2.25 3.29
CA ILE A 526 -18.80 3.67 3.16
C ILE A 526 -18.35 4.45 4.40
N LEU A 527 -18.62 3.97 5.61
CA LEU A 527 -18.17 4.68 6.81
C LEU A 527 -16.64 4.69 6.93
N SER A 528 -15.96 3.59 6.61
CA SER A 528 -14.50 3.55 6.60
C SER A 528 -13.88 4.51 5.59
N GLU A 529 -14.49 4.68 4.41
CA GLU A 529 -14.10 5.69 3.40
C GLU A 529 -14.22 7.12 3.94
N HIS A 530 -15.11 7.36 4.90
CA HIS A 530 -15.28 8.64 5.59
C HIS A 530 -14.42 8.77 6.87
N GLY A 531 -13.51 7.82 7.14
CA GLY A 531 -12.74 7.77 8.38
C GLY A 531 -13.57 7.42 9.62
N GLY A 532 -14.78 6.91 9.42
CA GLY A 532 -15.73 6.49 10.43
C GLY A 532 -15.75 4.98 10.67
N ARG A 533 -16.69 4.54 11.52
CA ARG A 533 -16.90 3.13 11.87
C ARG A 533 -18.35 2.83 12.20
N ILE A 534 -18.72 1.55 12.10
CA ILE A 534 -20.00 1.02 12.57
C ILE A 534 -19.77 0.15 13.81
N LEU A 535 -20.55 0.40 14.86
CA LEU A 535 -20.60 -0.41 16.07
C LEU A 535 -21.96 -1.08 16.16
N VAL A 536 -22.00 -2.26 16.77
CA VAL A 536 -23.24 -3.02 16.98
C VAL A 536 -23.29 -3.50 18.43
N ASP A 537 -24.41 -3.24 19.08
CA ASP A 537 -24.78 -3.81 20.37
C ASP A 537 -26.08 -4.58 20.19
N SER A 538 -26.12 -5.84 20.59
CA SER A 538 -27.32 -6.66 20.45
C SER A 538 -27.39 -7.75 21.50
N GLN A 539 -28.59 -7.98 22.01
CA GLN A 539 -28.91 -9.09 22.88
C GLN A 539 -30.08 -9.89 22.30
N PRO A 540 -29.98 -11.24 22.23
CA PRO A 540 -31.09 -12.08 21.80
C PRO A 540 -32.36 -11.83 22.61
N GLY A 541 -33.46 -11.51 21.92
CA GLY A 541 -34.77 -11.22 22.48
C GLY A 541 -35.02 -9.76 22.89
N GLU A 542 -33.97 -8.93 22.98
CA GLU A 542 -34.09 -7.52 23.37
C GLU A 542 -34.07 -6.57 22.17
N GLY A 543 -33.24 -6.88 21.15
CA GLY A 543 -33.12 -6.10 19.92
C GLY A 543 -31.68 -5.86 19.49
N THR A 544 -31.49 -4.96 18.53
CA THR A 544 -30.18 -4.57 18.02
C THR A 544 -30.06 -3.05 17.93
N THR A 545 -28.90 -2.51 18.30
CA THR A 545 -28.57 -1.11 18.11
C THR A 545 -27.31 -0.99 17.27
N PHE A 546 -27.45 -0.41 16.08
CA PHE A 546 -26.34 -0.03 15.22
C PHE A 546 -25.97 1.43 15.47
N THR A 547 -24.68 1.70 15.63
CA THR A 547 -24.15 3.05 15.84
C THR A 547 -23.14 3.36 14.75
N LEU A 548 -23.48 4.28 13.86
CA LEU A 548 -22.62 4.78 12.79
C LEU A 548 -21.92 6.03 13.30
N GLU A 549 -20.59 5.99 13.40
CA GLU A 549 -19.76 7.08 13.89
C GLU A 549 -18.91 7.65 12.76
N LEU A 550 -18.93 8.97 12.60
CA LEU A 550 -18.23 9.71 11.54
C LEU A 550 -17.48 10.90 12.15
N PRO A 551 -16.26 11.23 11.68
CA PRO A 551 -15.61 12.48 12.02
C PRO A 551 -16.45 13.69 11.58
N ALA A 552 -16.66 14.64 12.48
CA ALA A 552 -17.37 15.88 12.18
C ALA A 552 -16.41 16.88 11.51
N VAL A 553 -16.32 16.82 10.18
CA VAL A 553 -15.51 17.77 9.40
C VAL A 553 -16.38 18.97 9.05
N LEU A 554 -16.19 20.09 9.76
CA LEU A 554 -16.89 21.34 9.45
C LEU A 554 -16.29 21.97 8.17
N PRO A 555 -17.12 22.59 7.31
CA PRO A 555 -16.60 23.34 6.17
C PRO A 555 -15.69 24.47 6.66
N ALA A 556 -14.56 24.66 5.99
CA ALA A 556 -13.64 25.75 6.30
C ALA A 556 -14.40 27.07 6.18
N THR A 557 -14.56 27.78 7.31
CA THR A 557 -15.18 29.11 7.30
C THR A 557 -14.36 30.00 6.37
N ALA A 558 -14.97 30.44 5.27
CA ALA A 558 -14.43 31.52 4.46
C ALA A 558 -14.20 32.70 5.41
N ARG A 559 -12.93 33.03 5.68
CA ARG A 559 -12.57 34.22 6.44
C ARG A 559 -13.15 35.40 5.68
N THR A 560 -14.29 35.91 6.14
CA THR A 560 -14.80 37.22 5.75
C THR A 560 -13.72 38.22 6.15
N THR A 561 -12.90 38.63 5.19
CA THR A 561 -12.06 39.82 5.29
C THR A 561 -13.00 41.00 5.43
N ALA A 562 -13.29 41.38 6.67
CA ALA A 562 -13.80 42.71 6.97
C ALA A 562 -12.68 43.71 6.64
N HIS A 563 -12.95 44.55 5.65
CA HIS A 563 -12.14 45.68 5.22
C HIS A 563 -12.14 46.81 6.23
#